data_AF-A0AA95GS50-F1
#
_entry.id   AF-A0AA95GS50-F1
#
_cell.length_a   1.000
_cell.length_b   1.000
_cell.length_c   1.000
_cell.angle_alpha   90.00
_cell.angle_beta   90.00
_cell.angle_gamma   90.00
#
_symmetry.space_group_name_H-M   'P 1'
#
loop_
_entity.id
_entity.type
_entity.pdbx_description
1 polymer ?
#
loop_
_entity_poly.entity_id
_entity_poly.type
_entity_poly.pdbx_seq_one_letter_code
_entity_poly.pdbx_strand_id
1 'polypeptide(L)'
;MDETDNESKRFGNNTMNTCNINEKKRNMGIRTYLYNIIIFVALFYSGASTKSYCLENTNEVPFPKNKLNKKVNDSDKYILPDRRIVAYYGNFDSRKMGVLGEYSPLQMWNKLKTEAAQWNAADPTTPAIMALHYVAIVASNYPSNDGQYINRMNKYQIQNAISIAGMEKDTILFLDIQPGLSDLRYEVAKLHSYLKMPNVHLGVDPEFMMHNGNIPGKVIGSISSVEINYIIDYLSNLVEEFNLPPKVLIIHRFTKRMVIDFDKVKKSKNVQVVLNMDGFGAPVLKKTKYSQVISSEPNAIYTGIKIFYKNDLISPPHRLLSKQEILNLEPKPLYIQYQ
;
A
#
# COMPACT_ATOMS: atom_id res chain seq x y z
N MET A 1 -58.65 -48.12 -23.95
CA MET A 1 -58.95 -48.39 -22.54
C MET A 1 -57.79 -49.19 -22.00
N ASP A 2 -56.86 -48.41 -21.44
CA ASP A 2 -56.00 -48.63 -20.27
C ASP A 2 -55.26 -49.96 -20.09
N GLU A 3 -53.98 -50.00 -19.69
CA GLU A 3 -52.94 -48.98 -19.47
C GLU A 3 -51.63 -49.77 -19.24
N THR A 4 -50.52 -49.24 -19.79
CA THR A 4 -49.10 -49.31 -19.34
C THR A 4 -48.42 -50.69 -19.19
N ASP A 5 -47.59 -51.12 -20.16
CA ASP A 5 -46.14 -50.83 -20.38
C ASP A 5 -45.20 -51.63 -19.45
N ASN A 6 -44.58 -52.74 -19.89
CA ASN A 6 -43.29 -52.87 -20.63
C ASN A 6 -42.13 -52.06 -20.01
N GLU A 7 -40.90 -52.52 -19.79
CA GLU A 7 -40.06 -53.68 -20.15
C GLU A 7 -38.87 -53.65 -19.15
N SER A 8 -38.49 -54.74 -18.48
CA SER A 8 -37.47 -55.72 -18.86
C SER A 8 -36.00 -55.21 -19.02
N LYS A 9 -35.16 -55.72 -18.08
CA LYS A 9 -33.79 -56.28 -18.25
C LYS A 9 -32.63 -55.35 -18.66
N ARG A 10 -31.55 -55.27 -17.84
CA ARG A 10 -30.39 -56.20 -17.78
C ARG A 10 -29.25 -55.68 -16.87
N PHE A 11 -28.50 -56.65 -16.37
CA PHE A 11 -27.32 -56.62 -15.48
C PHE A 11 -26.13 -55.76 -15.92
N GLY A 12 -25.33 -55.28 -14.96
CA GLY A 12 -23.94 -54.91 -15.23
C GLY A 12 -23.20 -54.12 -14.13
N ASN A 13 -22.49 -54.85 -13.26
CA ASN A 13 -21.24 -54.52 -12.54
C ASN A 13 -21.07 -53.23 -11.72
N ASN A 14 -20.82 -53.47 -10.42
CA ASN A 14 -20.13 -52.59 -9.48
C ASN A 14 -18.71 -52.24 -9.94
N THR A 15 -18.44 -50.94 -10.10
CA THR A 15 -17.09 -50.36 -9.95
C THR A 15 -17.17 -49.24 -8.92
N MET A 16 -16.47 -49.42 -7.80
CA MET A 16 -16.17 -48.40 -6.81
C MET A 16 -15.47 -47.22 -7.50
N ASN A 17 -16.12 -46.05 -7.54
CA ASN A 17 -15.43 -44.79 -7.80
C ASN A 17 -14.97 -44.20 -6.46
N THR A 18 -13.66 -44.25 -6.25
CA THR A 18 -12.96 -43.54 -5.19
C THR A 18 -13.16 -42.04 -5.35
N CYS A 19 -13.78 -41.41 -4.35
CA CYS A 19 -13.96 -39.97 -4.30
C CYS A 19 -12.58 -39.30 -4.13
N ASN A 20 -12.08 -38.66 -5.19
CA ASN A 20 -10.75 -38.06 -5.23
C ASN A 20 -10.72 -36.78 -4.38
N ILE A 21 -10.25 -36.91 -3.13
CA ILE A 21 -10.18 -35.85 -2.11
C ILE A 21 -9.29 -34.65 -2.54
N ASN A 22 -8.50 -34.80 -3.61
CA ASN A 22 -7.58 -33.77 -4.09
C ASN A 22 -8.22 -32.65 -4.93
N GLU A 23 -9.37 -32.87 -5.58
CA GLU A 23 -10.06 -31.80 -6.33
C GLU A 23 -10.86 -30.86 -5.43
N LYS A 24 -11.43 -31.39 -4.34
CA LYS A 24 -12.21 -30.59 -3.38
C LYS A 24 -11.31 -29.60 -2.61
N LYS A 25 -10.04 -29.94 -2.36
CA LYS A 25 -9.06 -29.05 -1.70
C LYS A 25 -8.58 -27.91 -2.61
N ARG A 26 -8.43 -28.14 -3.93
CA ARG A 26 -8.09 -27.06 -4.89
C ARG A 26 -9.23 -26.05 -5.05
N ASN A 27 -10.48 -26.53 -5.11
CA ASN A 27 -11.65 -25.65 -5.24
C ASN A 27 -11.98 -24.86 -3.95
N MET A 28 -11.66 -25.42 -2.76
CA MET A 28 -11.75 -24.67 -1.50
C MET A 28 -10.73 -23.53 -1.44
N GLY A 29 -9.48 -23.79 -1.83
CA GLY A 29 -8.42 -22.77 -1.86
C GLY A 29 -8.72 -21.60 -2.80
N ILE A 30 -9.31 -21.86 -3.97
CA ILE A 30 -9.69 -20.83 -4.95
C ILE A 30 -10.91 -20.04 -4.49
N ARG A 31 -11.92 -20.70 -3.89
CA ARG A 31 -13.10 -20.00 -3.35
C ARG A 31 -12.75 -19.09 -2.18
N THR A 32 -11.89 -19.51 -1.26
CA THR A 32 -11.37 -18.66 -0.17
C THR A 32 -10.51 -17.51 -0.72
N TYR A 33 -9.78 -17.74 -1.83
CA TYR A 33 -8.98 -16.71 -2.49
C TYR A 33 -9.84 -15.61 -3.13
N LEU A 34 -10.89 -15.96 -3.87
CA LEU A 34 -11.85 -14.98 -4.41
C LEU A 34 -12.68 -14.30 -3.32
N TYR A 35 -13.09 -15.02 -2.27
CA TYR A 35 -13.83 -14.43 -1.15
C TYR A 35 -13.03 -13.33 -0.43
N ASN A 36 -11.73 -13.53 -0.24
CA ASN A 36 -10.87 -12.52 0.38
C ASN A 36 -10.64 -11.30 -0.54
N ILE A 37 -10.60 -11.48 -1.87
CA ILE A 37 -10.51 -10.36 -2.84
C ILE A 37 -11.78 -9.50 -2.80
N ILE A 38 -12.97 -10.11 -2.70
CA ILE A 38 -14.24 -9.37 -2.63
C ILE A 38 -14.38 -8.61 -1.30
N ILE A 39 -13.93 -9.19 -0.19
CA ILE A 39 -13.92 -8.53 1.13
C ILE A 39 -12.90 -7.39 1.17
N PHE A 40 -11.75 -7.55 0.52
CA PHE A 40 -10.72 -6.50 0.38
C PHE A 40 -11.32 -5.20 -0.16
N VAL A 41 -12.26 -5.30 -1.09
CA VAL A 41 -12.90 -4.17 -1.74
C VAL A 41 -14.09 -3.66 -0.92
N ALA A 42 -14.92 -4.56 -0.39
CA ALA A 42 -16.18 -4.17 0.22
C ALA A 42 -16.00 -3.41 1.56
N LEU A 43 -14.92 -3.68 2.31
CA LEU A 43 -14.73 -3.10 3.65
C LEU A 43 -14.33 -1.62 3.65
N PHE A 44 -13.82 -1.06 2.53
CA PHE A 44 -13.39 0.34 2.47
C PHE A 44 -14.49 1.34 2.06
N TYR A 45 -15.61 0.90 1.48
CA TYR A 45 -16.51 1.78 0.72
C TYR A 45 -17.94 1.92 1.24
N SER A 46 -18.18 1.84 2.54
CA SER A 46 -19.48 2.24 3.12
C SER A 46 -19.47 3.70 3.62
N GLY A 47 -19.95 4.61 2.77
CA GLY A 47 -20.63 5.87 3.10
C GLY A 47 -19.90 6.91 3.99
N ALA A 48 -19.39 7.97 3.38
CA ALA A 48 -19.23 9.27 4.03
C ALA A 48 -20.27 10.24 3.45
N SER A 49 -21.20 10.70 4.29
CA SER A 49 -22.18 11.74 3.96
C SER A 49 -21.47 13.10 3.93
N THR A 50 -21.50 13.78 2.79
CA THR A 50 -20.93 15.10 2.59
C THR A 50 -21.85 16.16 3.21
N LYS A 51 -21.45 16.76 4.34
CA LYS A 51 -21.97 18.09 4.73
C LYS A 51 -21.16 19.15 3.99
N SER A 52 -21.85 19.87 3.11
CA SER A 52 -21.32 21.03 2.39
C SER A 52 -21.11 22.19 3.37
N TYR A 53 -19.87 22.64 3.52
CA TYR A 53 -19.56 23.93 4.14
C TYR A 53 -19.20 24.90 3.02
N CYS A 54 -19.96 26.01 2.93
CA CYS A 54 -19.73 27.07 1.96
C CYS A 54 -18.38 27.75 2.21
N LEU A 55 -17.58 27.89 1.16
CA LEU A 55 -16.31 28.60 1.15
C LEU A 55 -16.57 30.09 0.87
N GLU A 56 -16.25 30.95 1.82
CA GLU A 56 -16.00 32.36 1.53
C GLU A 56 -14.54 32.56 1.12
N ASN A 57 -14.40 33.32 0.04
CA ASN A 57 -13.20 33.57 -0.71
C ASN A 57 -12.33 34.60 0.03
N THR A 58 -11.20 34.21 0.64
CA THR A 58 -10.15 35.16 1.01
C THR A 58 -8.75 34.52 0.96
N ASN A 59 -7.92 35.13 0.10
CA ASN A 59 -6.47 35.32 0.21
C ASN A 59 -5.56 34.09 0.30
N GLU A 60 -4.54 34.09 -0.57
CA GLU A 60 -3.40 33.17 -0.55
C GLU A 60 -2.91 32.95 0.88
N VAL A 61 -3.20 31.76 1.44
CA VAL A 61 -2.59 31.33 2.69
C VAL A 61 -1.09 31.23 2.43
N PRO A 62 -0.25 32.03 3.13
CA PRO A 62 1.18 32.00 2.92
C PRO A 62 1.69 30.59 3.15
N PHE A 63 2.49 30.07 2.20
CA PHE A 63 3.32 28.90 2.47
C PHE A 63 4.05 29.15 3.81
N PRO A 64 4.12 28.16 4.73
CA PRO A 64 5.03 28.25 5.85
C PRO A 64 6.46 28.24 5.29
N LYS A 65 6.93 29.44 4.90
CA LYS A 65 8.33 29.74 4.69
C LYS A 65 8.99 29.40 6.03
N ASN A 66 9.89 28.42 6.04
CA ASN A 66 10.82 28.12 7.15
C ASN A 66 10.55 26.94 8.10
N LYS A 67 9.80 25.88 7.75
CA LYS A 67 9.86 24.63 8.54
C LYS A 67 10.46 23.40 7.86
N LEU A 68 10.77 23.44 6.56
CA LEU A 68 11.24 22.24 5.82
C LEU A 68 12.56 22.42 5.07
N ASN A 69 13.28 23.51 5.34
CA ASN A 69 14.68 23.64 4.95
C ASN A 69 15.57 22.82 5.90
N LYS A 70 15.35 21.49 5.96
CA LYS A 70 16.33 20.59 6.56
C LYS A 70 17.58 20.62 5.68
N LYS A 71 18.71 21.10 6.20
CA LYS A 71 20.00 20.91 5.54
C LYS A 71 20.23 19.41 5.41
N VAL A 72 20.52 18.96 4.19
CA VAL A 72 20.86 17.56 3.90
C VAL A 72 22.17 17.25 4.64
N ASN A 73 22.11 16.38 5.65
CA ASN A 73 23.29 15.88 6.35
C ASN A 73 23.78 14.59 5.68
N ASP A 74 25.04 14.19 5.89
CA ASP A 74 25.56 12.92 5.34
C ASP A 74 24.77 11.69 5.80
N SER A 75 24.15 11.76 6.98
CA SER A 75 23.22 10.73 7.49
C SER A 75 21.87 10.67 6.75
N ASP A 76 21.57 11.65 5.90
CA ASP A 76 20.36 11.70 5.07
C ASP A 76 20.60 11.14 3.66
N LYS A 77 21.84 10.74 3.35
CA LYS A 77 22.23 10.35 1.99
C LYS A 77 21.61 9.04 1.54
N TYR A 78 21.29 8.11 2.44
CA TYR A 78 20.48 6.91 2.15
C TYR A 78 19.72 6.53 3.42
N ILE A 79 18.45 6.13 3.28
CA ILE A 79 17.67 5.66 4.44
C ILE A 79 17.88 4.16 4.64
N LEU A 80 17.83 3.39 3.56
CA LEU A 80 17.99 1.94 3.58
C LEU A 80 19.41 1.54 3.11
N PRO A 81 20.01 0.47 3.64
CA PRO A 81 19.46 -0.46 4.64
C PRO A 81 19.67 -0.03 6.10
N ASP A 82 20.38 1.06 6.34
CA ASP A 82 20.90 1.41 7.68
C ASP A 82 19.81 1.79 8.69
N ARG A 83 18.63 2.21 8.22
CA ARG A 83 17.48 2.54 9.06
C ARG A 83 16.22 1.83 8.59
N ARG A 84 15.33 1.57 9.54
CA ARG A 84 14.00 1.03 9.31
C ARG A 84 12.98 2.14 9.27
N ILE A 85 12.15 2.17 8.23
CA ILE A 85 11.04 3.10 8.17
C ILE A 85 9.83 2.49 8.88
N VAL A 86 9.27 3.21 9.85
CA VAL A 86 8.03 2.83 10.56
C VAL A 86 6.97 3.88 10.24
N ALA A 87 5.96 3.49 9.49
CA ALA A 87 5.00 4.39 8.87
C ALA A 87 3.58 4.18 9.38
N TYR A 88 2.85 5.28 9.62
CA TYR A 88 1.39 5.25 9.77
C TYR A 88 0.72 5.67 8.47
N TYR A 89 -0.19 4.82 7.99
CA TYR A 89 -0.85 4.98 6.71
C TYR A 89 -2.26 5.56 6.82
N GLY A 90 -2.68 6.29 5.81
CA GLY A 90 -4.09 6.51 5.51
C GLY A 90 -4.40 7.90 4.97
N ASN A 91 -5.64 8.34 5.18
CA ASN A 91 -6.14 9.64 4.73
C ASN A 91 -6.92 10.30 5.88
N PHE A 92 -6.65 11.59 6.13
CA PHE A 92 -7.24 12.34 7.26
C PHE A 92 -8.77 12.46 7.17
N ASP A 93 -9.32 12.45 5.96
CA ASP A 93 -10.76 12.60 5.74
C ASP A 93 -11.52 11.27 5.87
N SER A 94 -10.82 10.15 6.12
CA SER A 94 -11.43 8.82 6.23
C SER A 94 -10.88 7.98 7.37
N ARG A 95 -11.73 7.74 8.38
CA ARG A 95 -11.48 6.78 9.48
C ARG A 95 -11.41 5.32 9.04
N LYS A 96 -11.76 5.02 7.78
CA LYS A 96 -11.74 3.65 7.24
C LYS A 96 -10.49 3.36 6.42
N MET A 97 -9.70 4.40 6.09
CA MET A 97 -8.54 4.28 5.20
C MET A 97 -7.20 4.20 5.95
N GLY A 98 -7.23 4.03 7.27
CA GLY A 98 -6.03 3.75 8.07
C GLY A 98 -5.82 4.71 9.23
N VAL A 99 -4.81 4.39 10.03
CA VAL A 99 -4.43 5.07 11.28
C VAL A 99 -4.44 6.60 11.20
N LEU A 100 -4.01 7.20 10.08
CA LEU A 100 -3.96 8.66 9.94
C LEU A 100 -5.34 9.32 10.07
N GLY A 101 -6.42 8.66 9.65
CA GLY A 101 -7.78 9.17 9.79
C GLY A 101 -8.44 8.87 11.14
N GLU A 102 -7.86 7.99 11.96
CA GLU A 102 -8.48 7.49 13.20
C GLU A 102 -8.19 8.33 14.45
N TYR A 103 -7.08 9.06 14.45
CA TYR A 103 -6.58 9.76 15.63
C TYR A 103 -6.31 11.24 15.36
N SER A 104 -6.37 12.07 16.40
CA SER A 104 -5.82 13.43 16.30
C SER A 104 -4.31 13.39 16.10
N PRO A 105 -3.68 14.42 15.50
CA PRO A 105 -2.23 14.43 15.26
C PRO A 105 -1.39 14.12 16.49
N LEU A 106 -1.74 14.67 17.67
CA LEU A 106 -1.00 14.43 18.90
C LEU A 106 -1.12 12.97 19.38
N GLN A 107 -2.33 12.40 19.32
CA GLN A 107 -2.55 11.00 19.70
C GLN A 107 -1.84 10.05 18.75
N MET A 108 -1.92 10.33 17.44
CA MET A 108 -1.23 9.60 16.38
C MET A 108 0.28 9.58 16.65
N TRP A 109 0.88 10.73 16.95
CA TRP A 109 2.31 10.84 17.23
C TRP A 109 2.76 10.07 18.47
N ASN A 110 1.99 10.12 19.56
CA ASN A 110 2.30 9.34 20.77
C ASN A 110 2.29 7.83 20.49
N LYS A 111 1.38 7.37 19.62
CA LYS A 111 1.32 5.97 19.20
C LYS A 111 2.50 5.61 18.28
N LEU A 112 2.80 6.43 17.28
CA LEU A 112 3.89 6.16 16.33
C LEU A 112 5.26 6.15 17.03
N LYS A 113 5.50 7.06 17.98
CA LYS A 113 6.71 7.04 18.82
C LYS A 113 6.83 5.76 19.64
N THR A 114 5.71 5.27 20.18
CA THR A 114 5.68 3.98 20.88
C THR A 114 6.05 2.83 19.95
N GLU A 115 5.50 2.78 18.73
CA GLU A 115 5.85 1.74 17.75
C GLU A 115 7.32 1.82 17.34
N ALA A 116 7.85 3.01 17.07
CA ALA A 116 9.26 3.21 16.73
C ALA A 116 10.19 2.77 17.87
N ALA A 117 9.86 3.08 19.12
CA ALA A 117 10.62 2.63 20.29
C ALA A 117 10.61 1.09 20.43
N GLN A 118 9.47 0.44 20.18
CA GLN A 118 9.38 -1.01 20.19
C GLN A 118 10.20 -1.66 19.07
N TRP A 119 10.27 -1.03 17.89
CA TRP A 119 11.13 -1.49 16.80
C TRP A 119 12.62 -1.34 17.14
N ASN A 120 13.02 -0.22 17.74
CA ASN A 120 14.39 -0.01 18.22
C ASN A 120 14.79 -1.03 19.29
N ALA A 121 13.86 -1.40 20.17
CA ALA A 121 14.11 -2.43 21.18
C ALA A 121 14.22 -3.84 20.56
N ALA A 122 13.41 -4.15 19.54
CA ALA A 122 13.41 -5.45 18.87
C ALA A 122 14.62 -5.67 17.95
N ASP A 123 15.14 -4.61 17.33
CA ASP A 123 16.33 -4.64 16.50
C ASP A 123 17.16 -3.35 16.65
N PRO A 124 18.04 -3.29 17.67
CA PRO A 124 18.89 -2.14 17.93
C PRO A 124 19.90 -1.82 16.82
N THR A 125 20.17 -2.78 15.92
CA THR A 125 21.17 -2.62 14.85
C THR A 125 20.63 -1.83 13.65
N THR A 126 19.30 -1.70 13.54
CA THR A 126 18.64 -0.97 12.45
C THR A 126 17.67 0.06 13.03
N PRO A 127 18.13 1.27 13.38
CA PRO A 127 17.31 2.30 14.02
C PRO A 127 16.07 2.68 13.21
N ALA A 128 14.96 2.92 13.89
CA ALA A 128 13.69 3.31 13.29
C ALA A 128 13.64 4.82 12.99
N ILE A 129 13.24 5.17 11.77
CA ILE A 129 12.76 6.50 11.38
C ILE A 129 11.24 6.46 11.23
N MET A 130 10.57 7.47 11.78
CA MET A 130 9.11 7.60 11.69
C MET A 130 8.68 8.19 10.36
N ALA A 131 7.54 7.72 9.85
CA ALA A 131 6.95 8.22 8.63
C ALA A 131 5.43 8.38 8.74
N LEU A 132 4.90 9.35 8.01
CA LEU A 132 3.48 9.37 7.65
C LEU A 132 3.37 8.94 6.20
N HIS A 133 2.44 8.04 5.89
CA HIS A 133 2.17 7.59 4.53
C HIS A 133 0.75 8.02 4.16
N TYR A 134 0.64 9.19 3.55
CA TYR A 134 -0.61 9.87 3.30
C TYR A 134 -1.11 9.61 1.87
N VAL A 135 -2.33 9.08 1.74
CA VAL A 135 -2.97 8.85 0.43
C VAL A 135 -3.45 10.18 -0.14
N ALA A 136 -2.65 10.76 -1.02
CA ALA A 136 -2.90 12.07 -1.61
C ALA A 136 -3.84 11.97 -2.83
N ILE A 137 -3.86 10.83 -3.50
CA ILE A 137 -4.76 10.54 -4.62
C ILE A 137 -5.43 9.22 -4.32
N VAL A 138 -6.75 9.28 -4.07
CA VAL A 138 -7.54 8.16 -3.55
C VAL A 138 -8.38 7.58 -4.67
N ALA A 139 -8.35 6.27 -4.87
CA ALA A 139 -9.23 5.62 -5.82
C ALA A 139 -10.67 5.58 -5.31
N SER A 140 -11.60 5.76 -6.24
CA SER A 140 -13.04 5.85 -5.98
C SER A 140 -13.77 4.81 -6.82
N ASN A 141 -14.83 4.24 -6.27
CA ASN A 141 -15.77 3.43 -7.02
C ASN A 141 -16.84 4.28 -7.75
N TYR A 142 -16.83 5.60 -7.54
CA TYR A 142 -17.65 6.57 -8.24
C TYR A 142 -16.79 7.44 -9.18
N PRO A 143 -17.30 7.78 -10.38
CA PRO A 143 -16.56 8.64 -11.30
C PRO A 143 -16.34 10.03 -10.68
N SER A 144 -15.13 10.54 -10.83
CA SER A 144 -14.81 11.95 -10.61
C SER A 144 -15.33 12.82 -11.76
N ASN A 145 -15.29 14.14 -11.61
CA ASN A 145 -15.73 15.07 -12.66
C ASN A 145 -15.00 14.88 -14.01
N ASP A 146 -13.76 14.38 -13.98
CA ASP A 146 -12.95 14.05 -15.14
C ASP A 146 -13.05 12.58 -15.57
N GLY A 147 -13.95 11.80 -14.97
CA GLY A 147 -14.19 10.39 -15.30
C GLY A 147 -13.09 9.43 -14.85
N GLN A 148 -12.11 9.90 -14.06
CA GLN A 148 -10.91 9.11 -13.71
C GLN A 148 -11.07 8.21 -12.49
N TYR A 149 -12.22 8.26 -11.81
CA TYR A 149 -12.49 7.46 -10.61
C TYR A 149 -11.45 7.68 -9.50
N ILE A 150 -11.02 8.93 -9.31
CA ILE A 150 -10.10 9.31 -8.24
C ILE A 150 -10.53 10.60 -7.54
N ASN A 151 -10.28 10.67 -6.24
CA ASN A 151 -10.39 11.86 -5.43
C ASN A 151 -8.98 12.40 -5.15
N ARG A 152 -8.66 13.57 -5.70
CA ARG A 152 -7.36 14.23 -5.46
C ARG A 152 -7.48 15.12 -4.24
N MET A 153 -6.63 14.90 -3.26
CA MET A 153 -6.55 15.75 -2.09
C MET A 153 -6.07 17.14 -2.51
N ASN A 154 -6.78 18.17 -2.06
CA ASN A 154 -6.44 19.54 -2.42
C ASN A 154 -5.12 19.98 -1.76
N LYS A 155 -4.61 21.14 -2.18
CA LYS A 155 -3.37 21.72 -1.66
C LYS A 155 -3.37 21.85 -0.13
N TYR A 156 -4.50 22.23 0.48
CA TYR A 156 -4.62 22.37 1.93
C TYR A 156 -4.40 21.05 2.66
N GLN A 157 -5.00 19.96 2.16
CA GLN A 157 -4.84 18.62 2.74
C GLN A 157 -3.38 18.13 2.66
N ILE A 158 -2.71 18.31 1.52
CA ILE A 158 -1.30 17.94 1.38
C ILE A 158 -0.41 18.82 2.29
N GLN A 159 -0.70 20.13 2.38
CA GLN A 159 0.00 21.03 3.31
C GLN A 159 -0.22 20.66 4.78
N ASN A 160 -1.41 20.17 5.12
CA ASN A 160 -1.71 19.65 6.45
C ASN A 160 -0.88 18.39 6.74
N ALA A 161 -0.79 17.44 5.79
CA ALA A 161 0.08 16.27 5.93
C ALA A 161 1.54 16.65 6.17
N ILE A 162 2.03 17.62 5.41
CA ILE A 162 3.38 18.18 5.55
C ILE A 162 3.56 18.83 6.92
N SER A 163 2.59 19.62 7.39
CA SER A 163 2.65 20.30 8.68
C SER A 163 2.64 19.32 9.85
N ILE A 164 1.80 18.27 9.76
CA ILE A 164 1.74 17.20 10.77
C ILE A 164 3.04 16.40 10.78
N ALA A 165 3.60 16.05 9.61
CA ALA A 165 4.90 15.41 9.50
C ALA A 165 6.01 16.26 10.17
N GLY A 166 5.97 17.59 9.98
CA GLY A 166 6.91 18.53 10.59
C GLY A 166 6.73 18.79 12.09
N MET A 167 5.78 18.13 12.76
CA MET A 167 5.65 18.22 14.23
C MET A 167 6.75 17.46 14.96
N GLU A 168 7.30 16.41 14.35
CA GLU A 168 8.36 15.59 14.92
C GLU A 168 9.62 15.69 14.07
N LYS A 169 10.78 15.72 14.73
CA LYS A 169 12.07 15.82 14.05
C LYS A 169 12.35 14.55 13.25
N ASP A 170 13.11 14.71 12.16
CA ASP A 170 13.59 13.61 11.33
C ASP A 170 12.48 12.67 10.82
N THR A 171 11.26 13.19 10.65
CA THR A 171 10.14 12.48 10.04
C THR A 171 10.15 12.62 8.52
N ILE A 172 9.82 11.53 7.83
CA ILE A 172 9.56 11.55 6.38
C ILE A 172 8.07 11.41 6.07
N LEU A 173 7.66 11.89 4.90
CA LEU A 173 6.29 11.83 4.41
C LEU A 173 6.27 11.10 3.07
N PHE A 174 5.42 10.10 2.93
CA PHE A 174 5.05 9.55 1.63
C PHE A 174 3.75 10.19 1.17
N LEU A 175 3.72 10.65 -0.08
CA LEU A 175 2.49 10.95 -0.78
C LEU A 175 2.16 9.74 -1.65
N ASP A 176 1.01 9.12 -1.43
CA ASP A 176 0.62 7.90 -2.11
C ASP A 176 -0.43 8.14 -3.18
N ILE A 177 -0.33 7.35 -4.26
CA ILE A 177 -1.18 7.44 -5.44
C ILE A 177 -1.90 6.10 -5.66
N GLN A 178 -3.22 6.17 -5.59
CA GLN A 178 -4.16 5.17 -6.09
C GLN A 178 -4.71 5.66 -7.44
N PRO A 179 -4.18 5.20 -8.59
CA PRO A 179 -4.32 5.95 -9.85
C PRO A 179 -5.72 5.94 -10.47
N GLY A 180 -6.55 4.97 -10.11
CA GLY A 180 -7.84 4.74 -10.76
C GLY A 180 -7.67 4.53 -12.27
N LEU A 181 -8.44 5.28 -13.06
CA LEU A 181 -8.31 5.34 -14.52
C LEU A 181 -7.36 6.45 -15.00
N SER A 182 -6.76 7.20 -14.09
CA SER A 182 -5.86 8.29 -14.47
C SER A 182 -4.51 7.78 -14.95
N ASP A 183 -3.86 8.59 -15.79
CA ASP A 183 -2.47 8.38 -16.18
C ASP A 183 -1.56 8.62 -14.98
N LEU A 184 -0.76 7.61 -14.62
CA LEU A 184 0.13 7.67 -13.46
C LEU A 184 1.17 8.79 -13.59
N ARG A 185 1.67 9.07 -14.80
CA ARG A 185 2.69 10.12 -15.02
C ARG A 185 2.10 11.49 -14.74
N TYR A 186 0.86 11.71 -15.17
CA TYR A 186 0.11 12.92 -14.90
C TYR A 186 -0.11 13.13 -13.39
N GLU A 187 -0.47 12.08 -12.65
CA GLU A 187 -0.66 12.17 -11.20
C GLU A 187 0.66 12.40 -10.44
N VAL A 188 1.76 11.76 -10.86
CA VAL A 188 3.10 12.03 -10.30
C VAL A 188 3.53 13.48 -10.57
N ALA A 189 3.26 14.02 -11.76
CA ALA A 189 3.58 15.40 -12.11
C ALA A 189 2.81 16.41 -11.24
N LYS A 190 1.57 16.11 -10.83
CA LYS A 190 0.82 16.98 -9.90
C LYS A 190 1.46 17.09 -8.53
N LEU A 191 2.24 16.11 -8.12
CA LEU A 191 2.96 16.13 -6.84
C LEU A 191 4.36 16.75 -6.94
N HIS A 192 4.77 17.23 -8.12
CA HIS A 192 6.10 17.76 -8.39
C HIS A 192 6.59 18.79 -7.36
N SER A 193 5.76 19.77 -7.00
CA SER A 193 6.13 20.81 -6.04
C SER A 193 6.47 20.26 -4.65
N TYR A 194 5.85 19.13 -4.26
CA TYR A 194 6.06 18.49 -2.96
C TYR A 194 7.22 17.49 -3.01
N LEU A 195 7.39 16.78 -4.12
CA LEU A 195 8.48 15.81 -4.30
C LEU A 195 9.87 16.47 -4.32
N LYS A 196 9.94 17.78 -4.58
CA LYS A 196 11.15 18.60 -4.41
C LYS A 196 11.59 18.79 -2.95
N MET A 197 10.76 18.44 -1.98
CA MET A 197 11.10 18.58 -0.56
C MET A 197 11.96 17.40 -0.13
N PRO A 198 13.05 17.60 0.63
CA PRO A 198 14.03 16.54 0.90
C PRO A 198 13.43 15.32 1.61
N ASN A 199 12.50 15.52 2.53
CA ASN A 199 11.86 14.48 3.35
C ASN A 199 10.52 13.96 2.78
N VAL A 200 10.16 14.35 1.55
CA VAL A 200 8.95 13.86 0.87
C VAL A 200 9.32 12.79 -0.16
N HIS A 201 8.60 11.68 -0.10
CA HIS A 201 8.77 10.45 -0.87
C HIS A 201 7.44 10.05 -1.53
N LEU A 202 7.46 8.98 -2.32
CA LEU A 202 6.31 8.57 -3.15
C LEU A 202 5.92 7.12 -2.85
N GLY A 203 4.62 6.88 -2.74
CA GLY A 203 4.00 5.55 -2.78
C GLY A 203 3.11 5.41 -4.02
N VAL A 204 2.98 4.18 -4.51
CA VAL A 204 2.03 3.84 -5.58
C VAL A 204 1.35 2.53 -5.22
N ASP A 205 0.01 2.55 -5.25
CA ASP A 205 -0.88 1.41 -5.03
C ASP A 205 -1.33 0.82 -6.39
N PRO A 206 -0.65 -0.22 -6.92
CA PRO A 206 -0.94 -0.76 -8.24
C PRO A 206 -2.29 -1.46 -8.31
N GLU A 207 -2.85 -1.88 -7.17
CA GLU A 207 -4.17 -2.49 -7.10
C GLU A 207 -5.28 -1.59 -7.64
N PHE A 208 -5.06 -0.28 -7.68
CA PHE A 208 -5.99 0.70 -8.19
C PHE A 208 -5.64 1.22 -9.59
N MET A 209 -4.61 0.68 -10.24
CA MET A 209 -4.21 1.08 -11.59
C MET A 209 -5.00 0.29 -12.64
N MET A 210 -6.05 0.91 -13.17
CA MET A 210 -7.10 0.26 -13.95
C MET A 210 -6.91 0.42 -15.47
N HIS A 211 -5.93 -0.27 -16.04
CA HIS A 211 -5.61 -0.15 -17.49
C HIS A 211 -6.78 -0.44 -18.46
N ASN A 212 -7.74 -1.28 -18.05
CA ASN A 212 -8.81 -1.77 -18.93
C ASN A 212 -10.16 -1.08 -18.70
N GLY A 213 -10.20 0.12 -18.10
CA GLY A 213 -11.46 0.82 -17.86
C GLY A 213 -12.31 0.27 -16.72
N ASN A 214 -11.81 -0.74 -15.98
CA ASN A 214 -12.53 -1.29 -14.85
C ASN A 214 -12.68 -0.27 -13.72
N ILE A 215 -13.82 -0.29 -13.05
CA ILE A 215 -14.04 0.55 -11.87
C ILE A 215 -13.07 0.10 -10.75
N PRO A 216 -12.30 1.02 -10.14
CA PRO A 216 -11.42 0.70 -9.03
C PRO A 216 -12.13 -0.08 -7.92
N GLY A 217 -11.44 -1.09 -7.39
CA GLY A 217 -11.99 -2.02 -6.42
C GLY A 217 -12.87 -3.13 -7.03
N LYS A 218 -13.32 -3.09 -8.28
CA LYS A 218 -14.02 -4.27 -8.84
C LYS A 218 -13.07 -5.41 -9.21
N VAL A 219 -11.86 -5.05 -9.59
CA VAL A 219 -10.76 -5.96 -9.92
C VAL A 219 -9.47 -5.42 -9.33
N ILE A 220 -8.44 -6.26 -9.28
CA ILE A 220 -7.10 -5.86 -8.87
C ILE A 220 -6.35 -5.35 -10.11
N GLY A 221 -5.84 -4.13 -10.01
CA GLY A 221 -5.02 -3.48 -11.03
C GLY A 221 -3.59 -4.01 -11.09
N SER A 222 -2.79 -3.38 -11.92
CA SER A 222 -1.38 -3.72 -12.08
C SER A 222 -0.53 -2.53 -12.50
N ILE A 223 0.76 -2.61 -12.23
CA ILE A 223 1.80 -1.72 -12.77
C ILE A 223 2.90 -2.59 -13.41
N SER A 224 3.55 -2.11 -14.47
CA SER A 224 4.72 -2.80 -15.04
C SER A 224 6.02 -2.10 -14.68
N SER A 225 7.14 -2.77 -14.96
CA SER A 225 8.46 -2.15 -14.87
C SER A 225 8.62 -0.90 -15.75
N VAL A 226 7.84 -0.74 -16.83
CA VAL A 226 7.89 0.47 -17.67
C VAL A 226 7.45 1.70 -16.87
N GLU A 227 6.31 1.62 -16.18
CA GLU A 227 5.83 2.73 -15.35
C GLU A 227 6.69 2.93 -14.10
N ILE A 228 7.15 1.85 -13.46
CA ILE A 228 8.06 1.96 -12.31
C ILE A 228 9.37 2.64 -12.74
N ASN A 229 9.97 2.23 -13.86
CA ASN A 229 11.21 2.83 -14.35
C ASN A 229 11.03 4.30 -14.72
N TYR A 230 9.88 4.69 -15.28
CA TYR A 230 9.53 6.09 -15.50
C TYR A 230 9.53 6.89 -14.19
N ILE A 231 8.89 6.37 -13.13
CA ILE A 231 8.86 7.03 -11.82
C ILE A 231 10.28 7.16 -11.25
N ILE A 232 11.10 6.11 -11.38
CA ILE A 232 12.48 6.15 -10.93
C ILE A 232 13.28 7.23 -11.68
N ASP A 233 13.12 7.38 -13.00
CA ASP A 233 13.78 8.46 -13.77
C ASP A 233 13.30 9.83 -13.27
N TYR A 234 12.00 9.98 -13.14
CA TYR A 234 11.39 11.23 -12.70
C TYR A 234 11.90 11.67 -11.32
N LEU A 235 11.91 10.77 -10.34
CA LEU A 235 12.44 11.03 -9.00
C LEU A 235 13.95 11.22 -9.00
N SER A 236 14.70 10.47 -9.82
CA SER A 236 16.15 10.63 -9.95
C SER A 236 16.52 12.00 -10.50
N ASN A 237 15.79 12.49 -11.50
CA ASN A 237 15.99 13.83 -12.07
C ASN A 237 15.71 14.92 -11.02
N LEU A 238 14.67 14.77 -10.20
CA LEU A 238 14.41 15.70 -9.09
C LEU A 238 15.55 15.71 -8.07
N VAL A 239 16.12 14.54 -7.77
CA VAL A 239 17.26 14.43 -6.86
C VAL A 239 18.47 15.19 -7.39
N GLU A 240 18.77 15.05 -8.68
CA GLU A 240 19.91 15.71 -9.31
C GLU A 240 19.68 17.21 -9.50
N GLU A 241 18.51 17.61 -10.01
CA GLU A 241 18.17 19.01 -10.29
C GLU A 241 18.11 19.87 -9.01
N PHE A 242 17.57 19.31 -7.92
CA PHE A 242 17.38 20.05 -6.66
C PHE A 242 18.37 19.66 -5.55
N ASN A 243 19.40 18.86 -5.88
CA ASN A 243 20.41 18.37 -4.94
C ASN A 243 19.78 17.77 -3.67
N LEU A 244 18.79 16.89 -3.85
CA LEU A 244 18.04 16.27 -2.76
C LEU A 244 18.76 15.01 -2.25
N PRO A 245 18.45 14.55 -1.03
CA PRO A 245 18.74 13.17 -0.67
C PRO A 245 17.94 12.21 -1.58
N PRO A 246 18.44 10.97 -1.80
CA PRO A 246 17.72 9.91 -2.49
C PRO A 246 16.30 9.73 -1.99
N LYS A 247 15.41 9.43 -2.93
CA LYS A 247 13.99 9.19 -2.65
C LYS A 247 13.75 7.72 -2.32
N VAL A 248 12.79 7.46 -1.44
CA VAL A 248 12.21 6.12 -1.30
C VAL A 248 10.95 6.05 -2.16
N LEU A 249 10.81 4.98 -2.94
CA LEU A 249 9.63 4.69 -3.74
C LEU A 249 8.99 3.41 -3.21
N ILE A 250 7.77 3.49 -2.68
CA ILE A 250 7.04 2.32 -2.22
C ILE A 250 6.15 1.80 -3.36
N ILE A 251 6.28 0.52 -3.70
CA ILE A 251 5.39 -0.18 -4.62
C ILE A 251 4.63 -1.26 -3.83
N HIS A 252 3.32 -1.10 -3.71
CA HIS A 252 2.47 -2.00 -2.94
C HIS A 252 2.13 -3.29 -3.72
N ARG A 253 2.14 -4.44 -3.04
CA ARG A 253 1.90 -5.76 -3.65
C ARG A 253 1.35 -6.78 -2.66
N PHE A 254 0.28 -7.49 -3.02
CA PHE A 254 -0.16 -8.71 -2.31
C PHE A 254 -0.54 -9.87 -3.23
N THR A 255 -0.46 -9.67 -4.55
CA THR A 255 -0.53 -10.73 -5.56
C THR A 255 0.61 -10.59 -6.56
N LYS A 256 1.02 -11.69 -7.20
CA LYS A 256 2.09 -11.63 -8.20
C LYS A 256 1.75 -10.70 -9.37
N ARG A 257 0.49 -10.70 -9.82
CA ARG A 257 0.03 -9.99 -11.03
C ARG A 257 -0.07 -8.47 -10.89
N MET A 258 -0.05 -7.95 -9.66
CA MET A 258 -0.07 -6.50 -9.43
C MET A 258 1.18 -5.79 -9.93
N VAL A 259 2.30 -6.50 -10.02
CA VAL A 259 3.57 -5.94 -10.46
C VAL A 259 4.14 -6.86 -11.53
N ILE A 260 4.15 -6.36 -12.76
CA ILE A 260 4.54 -7.10 -13.97
C ILE A 260 6.01 -6.80 -14.27
N ASP A 261 6.78 -7.85 -14.57
CA ASP A 261 8.19 -7.76 -14.96
C ASP A 261 9.06 -6.97 -13.96
N PHE A 262 8.88 -7.18 -12.66
CA PHE A 262 9.65 -6.47 -11.64
C PHE A 262 11.15 -6.74 -11.73
N ASP A 263 11.54 -7.88 -12.29
CA ASP A 263 12.92 -8.22 -12.62
C ASP A 263 13.58 -7.20 -13.59
N LYS A 264 12.78 -6.45 -14.36
CA LYS A 264 13.25 -5.38 -15.25
C LYS A 264 13.23 -4.00 -14.62
N VAL A 265 12.88 -3.87 -13.33
CA VAL A 265 12.99 -2.61 -12.60
C VAL A 265 14.47 -2.29 -12.39
N LYS A 266 14.88 -1.09 -12.82
CA LYS A 266 16.28 -0.67 -12.76
C LYS A 266 16.69 -0.31 -11.33
N LYS A 267 17.99 -0.47 -11.06
CA LYS A 267 18.62 0.05 -9.85
C LYS A 267 18.93 1.54 -10.05
N SER A 268 18.78 2.34 -9.00
CA SER A 268 19.13 3.76 -9.00
C SER A 268 19.90 4.11 -7.73
N LYS A 269 20.92 4.97 -7.87
CA LYS A 269 21.61 5.60 -6.73
C LYS A 269 20.75 6.71 -6.09
N ASN A 270 19.77 7.24 -6.82
CA ASN A 270 18.94 8.36 -6.37
C ASN A 270 17.57 7.89 -5.86
N VAL A 271 17.18 6.62 -6.08
CA VAL A 271 15.88 6.09 -5.70
C VAL A 271 16.00 4.69 -5.11
N GLN A 272 15.53 4.54 -3.87
CA GLN A 272 15.45 3.29 -3.13
C GLN A 272 14.05 2.70 -3.29
N VAL A 273 13.90 1.72 -4.18
CA VAL A 273 12.62 1.07 -4.45
C VAL A 273 12.35 0.00 -3.39
N VAL A 274 11.20 0.09 -2.74
CA VAL A 274 10.73 -0.88 -1.75
C VAL A 274 9.52 -1.61 -2.32
N LEU A 275 9.62 -2.94 -2.38
CA LEU A 275 8.45 -3.78 -2.67
C LEU A 275 7.74 -4.13 -1.35
N ASN A 276 6.55 -3.58 -1.15
CA ASN A 276 5.83 -3.65 0.12
C ASN A 276 4.72 -4.72 0.08
N MET A 277 4.77 -5.68 1.00
CA MET A 277 3.71 -6.68 1.18
C MET A 277 2.47 -6.00 1.78
N ASP A 278 1.44 -5.82 0.95
CA ASP A 278 0.21 -5.08 1.31
C ASP A 278 -1.02 -5.99 1.40
N GLY A 279 -0.85 -7.18 1.98
CA GLY A 279 -1.92 -8.16 2.14
C GLY A 279 -2.28 -8.33 3.60
N PHE A 280 -3.57 -8.21 3.96
CA PHE A 280 -4.02 -8.53 5.31
C PHE A 280 -4.18 -10.03 5.53
N GLY A 281 -4.18 -10.43 6.80
CA GLY A 281 -4.58 -11.77 7.21
C GLY A 281 -3.82 -12.28 8.43
N ALA A 282 -4.23 -13.46 8.88
CA ALA A 282 -3.59 -14.12 10.01
C ALA A 282 -2.08 -14.35 9.76
N PRO A 283 -1.25 -14.45 10.81
CA PRO A 283 0.20 -14.59 10.73
C PRO A 283 0.71 -15.60 9.68
N VAL A 284 0.13 -16.81 9.62
CA VAL A 284 0.54 -17.84 8.66
C VAL A 284 0.28 -17.40 7.23
N LEU A 285 -0.89 -16.83 6.95
CA LEU A 285 -1.23 -16.32 5.62
C LEU A 285 -0.29 -15.18 5.23
N LYS A 286 0.01 -14.26 6.14
CA LYS A 286 0.96 -13.17 5.88
C LYS A 286 2.36 -13.65 5.54
N LYS A 287 2.94 -14.54 6.36
CA LYS A 287 4.27 -15.11 6.07
C LYS A 287 4.28 -15.84 4.72
N THR A 288 3.23 -16.60 4.44
CA THR A 288 3.07 -17.31 3.16
C THR A 288 3.00 -16.33 1.99
N LYS A 289 2.19 -15.27 2.11
CA LYS A 289 2.06 -14.25 1.08
C LYS A 289 3.35 -13.48 0.86
N TYR A 290 4.03 -13.09 1.94
CA TYR A 290 5.35 -12.46 1.88
C TYR A 290 6.33 -13.33 1.08
N SER A 291 6.44 -14.61 1.43
CA SER A 291 7.28 -15.56 0.68
C SER A 291 6.91 -15.65 -0.81
N GLN A 292 5.62 -15.71 -1.12
CA GLN A 292 5.12 -15.89 -2.48
C GLN A 292 5.21 -14.66 -3.37
N VAL A 293 5.12 -13.44 -2.83
CA VAL A 293 5.00 -12.22 -3.65
C VAL A 293 6.13 -11.22 -3.42
N ILE A 294 6.92 -11.39 -2.36
CA ILE A 294 8.08 -10.57 -2.06
C ILE A 294 9.35 -11.40 -2.18
N SER A 295 9.49 -12.47 -1.38
CA SER A 295 10.75 -13.25 -1.34
C SER A 295 11.07 -13.95 -2.65
N SER A 296 10.05 -14.29 -3.45
CA SER A 296 10.25 -14.90 -4.77
C SER A 296 10.72 -13.90 -5.83
N GLU A 297 10.92 -12.63 -5.50
CA GLU A 297 11.33 -11.56 -6.40
C GLU A 297 12.82 -11.27 -6.23
N PRO A 298 13.70 -11.85 -7.08
CA PRO A 298 15.14 -11.80 -6.85
C PRO A 298 15.73 -10.38 -6.91
N ASN A 299 15.06 -9.45 -7.60
CA ASN A 299 15.51 -8.06 -7.73
C ASN A 299 14.95 -7.11 -6.66
N ALA A 300 14.12 -7.60 -5.74
CA ALA A 300 13.62 -6.81 -4.61
C ALA A 300 14.70 -6.67 -3.52
N ILE A 301 15.55 -5.65 -3.67
CA ILE A 301 16.65 -5.36 -2.71
C ILE A 301 16.10 -4.87 -1.37
N TYR A 302 15.06 -4.02 -1.40
CA TYR A 302 14.41 -3.51 -0.21
C TYR A 302 12.95 -3.95 -0.18
N THR A 303 12.51 -4.39 0.98
CA THR A 303 11.18 -4.96 1.16
C THR A 303 10.45 -4.30 2.33
N GLY A 304 9.14 -4.36 2.26
CA GLY A 304 8.26 -3.87 3.31
C GLY A 304 7.15 -4.84 3.66
N ILE A 305 6.50 -4.58 4.78
CA ILE A 305 5.28 -5.27 5.18
C ILE A 305 4.32 -4.27 5.81
N LYS A 306 3.05 -4.30 5.38
CA LYS A 306 1.97 -3.62 6.07
C LYS A 306 1.41 -4.51 7.17
N ILE A 307 1.06 -3.96 8.33
CA ILE A 307 0.37 -4.57 9.47
C ILE A 307 -0.99 -3.88 9.61
N PHE A 308 -2.07 -4.66 9.60
CA PHE A 308 -3.42 -4.12 9.71
C PHE A 308 -3.94 -4.35 11.12
N TYR A 309 -4.08 -3.30 11.93
CA TYR A 309 -4.47 -3.42 13.33
C TYR A 309 -5.82 -4.12 13.52
N LYS A 310 -6.72 -4.00 12.54
CA LYS A 310 -8.07 -4.60 12.57
C LYS A 310 -8.16 -5.83 11.67
N ASN A 311 -7.74 -5.73 10.41
CA ASN A 311 -7.98 -6.78 9.42
C ASN A 311 -7.16 -8.07 9.67
N ASP A 312 -5.96 -7.95 10.22
CA ASP A 312 -5.14 -9.14 10.55
C ASP A 312 -5.74 -9.95 11.71
N LEU A 313 -6.65 -9.34 12.50
CA LEU A 313 -7.31 -9.97 13.64
C LEU A 313 -8.61 -10.70 13.27
N ILE A 314 -9.09 -10.60 12.02
CA ILE A 314 -10.38 -11.18 11.62
C ILE A 314 -10.39 -12.71 11.76
N SER A 315 -9.30 -13.37 11.35
CA SER A 315 -9.19 -14.83 11.38
C SER A 315 -8.34 -15.30 12.57
N PRO A 316 -8.59 -16.51 13.11
CA PRO A 316 -7.70 -17.12 14.10
C PRO A 316 -6.25 -17.11 13.61
N PRO A 317 -5.26 -16.91 14.50
CA PRO A 317 -5.35 -16.82 15.95
C PRO A 317 -5.67 -15.42 16.53
N HIS A 318 -6.27 -14.49 15.77
CA HIS A 318 -6.66 -13.16 16.26
C HIS A 318 -5.51 -12.34 16.87
N ARG A 319 -4.33 -12.42 16.25
CA ARG A 319 -3.16 -11.62 16.64
C ARG A 319 -2.40 -11.14 15.43
N LEU A 320 -1.72 -10.02 15.61
CA LEU A 320 -0.75 -9.51 14.65
C LEU A 320 0.51 -10.40 14.63
N LEU A 321 1.31 -10.28 13.56
CA LEU A 321 2.69 -10.75 13.61
C LEU A 321 3.45 -10.00 14.69
N SER A 322 4.27 -10.73 15.46
CA SER A 322 5.22 -10.07 16.38
C SER A 322 6.38 -9.46 15.59
N LYS A 323 7.05 -8.47 16.19
CA LYS A 323 8.26 -7.87 15.60
C LYS A 323 9.34 -8.92 15.31
N GLN A 324 9.55 -9.89 16.20
CA GLN A 324 10.48 -10.99 15.95
C GLN A 324 10.06 -11.86 14.76
N GLU A 325 8.76 -12.15 14.61
CA GLU A 325 8.28 -12.91 13.46
C GLU A 325 8.48 -12.16 12.14
N ILE A 326 8.39 -10.82 12.16
CA ILE A 326 8.66 -9.96 11.00
C ILE A 326 10.17 -9.92 10.71
N LEU A 327 11.01 -9.79 11.74
CA LEU A 327 12.48 -9.78 11.60
C LEU A 327 13.05 -11.08 11.05
N ASN A 328 12.33 -12.20 11.20
CA ASN A 328 12.69 -13.51 10.68
C ASN A 328 12.17 -13.76 9.24
N LEU A 329 11.51 -12.78 8.61
CA LEU A 329 11.17 -12.86 7.19
C LEU A 329 12.42 -12.60 6.35
N GLU A 330 12.52 -13.27 5.19
CA GLU A 330 13.62 -13.11 4.25
C GLU A 330 13.08 -12.74 2.86
N PRO A 331 13.55 -11.65 2.22
CA PRO A 331 14.44 -10.61 2.78
C PRO A 331 13.83 -9.92 4.00
N LYS A 332 14.64 -9.42 4.93
CA LYS A 332 14.17 -8.71 6.12
C LYS A 332 13.45 -7.41 5.73
N PRO A 333 12.17 -7.20 6.15
CA PRO A 333 11.46 -5.95 5.90
C PRO A 333 12.13 -4.76 6.58
N LEU A 334 12.38 -3.71 5.81
CA LEU A 334 12.93 -2.43 6.27
C LEU A 334 11.90 -1.30 6.25
N TYR A 335 10.75 -1.53 5.63
CA TYR A 335 9.62 -0.62 5.66
C TYR A 335 8.43 -1.30 6.34
N ILE A 336 8.02 -0.78 7.49
CA ILE A 336 6.92 -1.30 8.29
C ILE A 336 5.79 -0.28 8.25
N GLN A 337 4.67 -0.65 7.65
CA GLN A 337 3.50 0.23 7.55
C GLN A 337 2.41 -0.28 8.47
N TYR A 338 1.77 0.60 9.23
CA TYR A 338 0.60 0.26 10.02
C TYR A 338 -0.66 0.93 9.46
N GLN A 339 -1.73 0.15 9.38
CA GLN A 339 -3.05 0.58 8.91
C GLN A 339 -4.16 0.20 9.87
#